data_AF-A0A838T7W7-F1
#
_entry.id   AF-A0A838T7W7-F1
#
_cell.length_a   1.000
_cell.length_b   1.000
_cell.length_c   1.000
_cell.angle_alpha   90.00
_cell.angle_beta   90.00
_cell.angle_gamma   90.00
#
_symmetry.space_group_name_H-M   'P 1'
#
loop_
_entity.id
_entity.type
_entity.pdbx_description
1 polymer ?
#
loop_
_entity_poly.entity_id
_entity_poly.type
_entity_poly.pdbx_seq_one_letter_code
_entity_poly.pdbx_strand_id
1 'polypeptide(L)'
;SKGKGFQGVMKKHNFHGQGAAHGSKTHRRNGAIGNRSTPGRIWKNMGMPGHMGDERVTVQNLQVLQVREEDKIILISGAVPGSNGSYVVVRPALKKPAAAEASK
;
A
#
# COMPACT_ATOMS: atom_id res chain seq x y z
N SER A 1 0.71 -6.60 -5.41
CA SER A 1 1.67 -6.14 -4.38
C SER A 1 2.32 -7.37 -3.74
N LYS A 2 3.50 -7.28 -3.11
CA LYS A 2 4.10 -8.45 -2.45
C LYS A 2 3.21 -8.92 -1.29
N GLY A 3 2.79 -10.17 -1.31
CA GLY A 3 2.02 -10.80 -0.24
C GLY A 3 2.81 -10.83 1.07
N LYS A 4 2.14 -10.48 2.17
CA LYS A 4 2.73 -10.50 3.52
C LYS A 4 1.99 -11.45 4.47
N GLY A 5 0.95 -12.17 4.02
CA GLY A 5 0.16 -13.08 4.86
C GLY A 5 -0.66 -12.34 5.92
N PHE A 6 -0.96 -13.00 7.04
CA PHE A 6 -1.68 -12.38 8.16
C PHE A 6 -0.79 -11.38 8.89
N GLN A 7 -1.25 -10.13 9.00
CA GLN A 7 -0.51 -9.05 9.63
C GLN A 7 -1.29 -8.39 10.75
N GLY A 8 -0.57 -8.03 11.80
CA GLY A 8 -1.08 -7.26 12.93
C GLY A 8 -1.41 -5.81 12.53
N VAL A 9 -2.18 -5.13 13.39
CA VAL A 9 -2.69 -3.76 13.12
C VAL A 9 -1.60 -2.72 12.90
N MET A 10 -0.46 -2.85 13.57
CA MET A 10 0.65 -1.90 13.39
C MET A 10 1.21 -1.94 11.97
N LYS A 11 1.44 -3.13 11.41
CA LYS A 11 2.02 -3.27 10.07
C LYS A 11 1.00 -3.06 8.96
N LYS A 12 -0.27 -3.41 9.21
CA LYS A 12 -1.35 -3.28 8.24
C LYS A 12 -1.93 -1.86 8.16
N HIS A 13 -2.14 -1.21 9.31
CA HIS A 13 -2.84 0.07 9.43
C HIS A 13 -2.00 1.19 10.09
N ASN A 14 -0.69 0.97 10.29
CA ASN A 14 0.23 1.95 10.90
C ASN A 14 -0.18 2.44 12.30
N PHE A 15 -0.75 1.55 13.12
CA PHE A 15 -1.09 1.89 14.51
C PHE A 15 0.18 2.13 15.35
N HIS A 16 0.13 3.11 16.27
CA HIS A 16 1.27 3.52 17.11
C HIS A 16 1.62 2.52 18.23
N GLY A 17 0.63 1.76 18.71
CA GLY A 17 0.82 0.84 19.84
C GLY A 17 0.61 1.46 21.21
N GLN A 18 1.13 0.78 22.23
CA GLN A 18 1.05 1.17 23.63
C GLN A 18 2.45 1.26 24.23
N GLY A 19 2.58 1.94 25.37
CA GLY A 19 3.87 2.08 26.09
C GLY A 19 4.56 0.74 26.36
N ALA A 20 5.89 0.77 26.47
CA ALA A 20 6.73 -0.42 26.67
C ALA A 20 7.22 -0.59 28.12
N ALA A 21 7.55 0.49 28.83
CA ALA A 21 8.27 0.42 30.10
C ALA A 21 7.38 0.46 31.36
N HIS A 22 6.25 1.16 31.34
CA HIS A 22 5.41 1.39 32.53
C HIS A 22 4.28 0.36 32.66
N GLY A 23 4.62 -0.91 32.89
CA GLY A 23 3.66 -1.96 33.29
C GLY A 23 2.65 -2.42 32.22
N SER A 24 2.72 -1.86 31.01
CA SER A 24 1.89 -2.27 29.88
C SER A 24 2.19 -3.71 29.46
N LYS A 25 1.15 -4.51 29.23
CA LYS A 25 1.27 -5.88 28.69
C LYS A 25 0.83 -5.99 27.22
N THR A 26 0.46 -4.87 26.60
CA THR A 26 -0.27 -4.85 25.31
C THR A 26 0.37 -3.92 24.27
N HIS A 27 1.69 -4.00 24.14
CA HIS A 27 2.49 -3.10 23.30
C HIS A 27 2.02 -2.96 21.84
N ARG A 28 1.55 -4.06 21.23
CA ARG A 28 1.22 -4.13 19.80
C ARG A 28 -0.28 -4.33 19.49
N ARG A 29 -1.14 -4.16 20.50
CA ARG A 29 -2.59 -4.41 20.38
C ARG A 29 -3.33 -3.23 19.73
N ASN A 30 -4.50 -3.51 19.16
CA ASN A 30 -5.42 -2.60 18.47
C ASN A 30 -6.17 -1.59 19.36
N GLY A 31 -5.82 -1.47 20.64
CA GLY A 31 -6.46 -0.53 21.56
C GLY A 31 -7.97 -0.78 21.71
N ALA A 32 -8.73 0.29 21.95
CA ALA A 32 -10.19 0.24 21.94
C ALA A 32 -10.71 0.14 20.49
N ILE A 33 -11.64 -0.78 20.26
CA ILE A 33 -12.20 -1.09 18.93
C ILE A 33 -13.60 -0.52 18.72
N GLY A 34 -14.21 0.05 19.75
CA GLY A 34 -15.55 0.62 19.70
C GLY A 34 -15.93 1.31 21.01
N ASN A 35 -17.18 1.79 21.04
CA ASN A 35 -17.75 2.48 22.18
C ASN A 35 -18.60 1.51 23.04
N ARG A 36 -18.97 1.93 24.25
CA ARG A 36 -19.82 1.13 25.16
C ARG A 36 -21.29 1.15 24.74
N SER A 37 -22.02 2.23 25.03
CA SER A 37 -23.48 2.27 24.85
C SER A 37 -23.89 2.73 23.45
N THR A 38 -23.27 3.78 22.93
CA THR A 38 -23.62 4.34 21.60
C THR A 38 -22.36 4.56 20.76
N PRO A 39 -22.20 3.83 19.63
CA PRO A 39 -22.97 2.67 19.18
C PRO A 39 -22.60 1.38 19.95
N GLY A 40 -23.58 0.51 20.23
CA GLY A 40 -23.37 -0.83 20.80
C GLY A 40 -22.83 -1.85 19.78
N ARG A 41 -22.03 -1.41 18.82
CA ARG A 41 -21.42 -2.24 17.77
C ARG A 41 -20.09 -1.67 17.32
N ILE A 42 -19.27 -2.52 16.70
CA ILE A 42 -18.06 -2.08 16.01
C ILE A 42 -18.44 -1.48 14.65
N TRP A 43 -17.78 -0.40 14.27
CA TRP A 43 -17.98 0.22 12.95
C TRP A 43 -17.51 -0.70 11.82
N LYS A 44 -18.19 -0.64 10.67
CA LYS A 44 -17.76 -1.38 9.48
C LYS A 44 -16.41 -0.81 9.00
N ASN A 45 -15.58 -1.66 8.41
CA ASN A 45 -14.23 -1.31 7.94
C ASN A 45 -13.28 -0.79 9.04
N MET A 46 -13.54 -1.14 10.30
CA MET A 46 -12.62 -0.87 11.40
C MET A 46 -11.26 -1.54 11.15
N GLY A 47 -10.17 -0.83 11.47
CA GLY A 47 -8.80 -1.29 11.27
C GLY A 47 -8.42 -2.50 12.13
N MET A 48 -8.70 -3.69 11.62
CA MET A 48 -8.44 -4.97 12.29
C MET A 48 -7.25 -5.72 11.65
N PRO A 49 -6.59 -6.62 12.40
CA PRO A 49 -5.56 -7.47 11.84
C PRO A 49 -6.14 -8.39 10.76
N GLY A 50 -5.33 -8.81 9.81
CA GLY A 50 -5.79 -9.67 8.71
C GLY A 50 -4.78 -9.82 7.61
N HIS A 51 -5.20 -10.45 6.52
CA HIS A 51 -4.37 -10.60 5.32
C HIS A 51 -3.90 -9.24 4.79
N MET A 52 -2.64 -9.15 4.37
CA MET A 52 -2.02 -7.94 3.81
C MET A 52 -1.19 -8.28 2.58
N GLY A 53 -1.33 -7.47 1.53
CA GLY A 53 -0.67 -7.70 0.26
C GLY A 53 -1.44 -8.68 -0.61
N ASP A 54 -0.80 -9.14 -1.70
CA ASP A 54 -1.46 -9.93 -2.75
C ASP A 54 -2.68 -9.25 -3.37
N GLU A 55 -2.68 -7.93 -3.36
CA GLU A 55 -3.76 -7.12 -3.90
C GLU A 55 -3.33 -6.48 -5.22
N ARG A 56 -4.31 -6.23 -6.09
CA ARG A 56 -4.12 -5.49 -7.34
C ARG A 56 -3.93 -4.02 -7.03
N VAL A 57 -2.70 -3.55 -7.19
CA VAL A 57 -2.31 -2.14 -6.98
C VAL A 57 -1.89 -1.53 -8.31
N THR A 58 -2.31 -0.30 -8.55
CA THR A 58 -1.87 0.49 -9.72
C THR A 58 -1.06 1.68 -9.24
N VAL A 59 0.19 1.78 -9.68
CA VAL A 59 1.00 2.99 -9.52
C VAL A 59 0.80 3.83 -10.78
N GLN A 60 0.41 5.08 -10.60
CA GLN A 60 0.06 5.98 -11.70
C GLN A 60 1.25 6.89 -12.03
N ASN A 61 1.30 7.36 -13.29
CA ASN A 61 2.24 8.38 -13.76
C ASN A 61 3.72 8.03 -13.58
N LEU A 62 4.08 6.75 -13.79
CA LEU A 62 5.48 6.35 -13.88
C LEU A 62 6.09 6.83 -15.21
N GLN A 63 7.30 7.38 -15.15
CA GLN A 63 8.00 7.87 -16.33
C GLN A 63 8.70 6.70 -17.04
N VAL A 64 8.54 6.62 -18.36
CA VAL A 64 9.32 5.73 -19.21
C VAL A 64 10.62 6.45 -19.56
N LEU A 65 11.75 5.89 -19.17
CA LEU A 65 13.07 6.48 -19.41
C LEU A 65 13.63 6.06 -20.77
N GLN A 66 13.55 4.76 -21.08
CA GLN A 66 14.07 4.21 -22.31
C GLN A 66 13.25 2.99 -22.73
N VAL A 67 13.07 2.80 -24.03
CA VAL A 67 12.55 1.57 -24.64
C VAL A 67 13.67 0.97 -25.47
N ARG A 68 14.05 -0.27 -25.16
CA ARG A 68 15.03 -1.04 -25.94
C ARG A 68 14.28 -2.17 -26.62
N GLU A 69 14.06 -2.01 -27.92
CA GLU A 69 13.25 -2.93 -28.70
C GLU A 69 14.01 -4.24 -28.98
N GLU A 70 15.33 -4.14 -29.13
CA GLU A 70 16.26 -5.25 -29.31
C GLU A 70 16.17 -6.27 -28.17
N ASP A 71 16.19 -5.79 -26.93
CA ASP A 71 16.12 -6.61 -25.72
C ASP A 71 14.67 -6.89 -25.28
N LYS A 72 13.68 -6.20 -25.88
CA LYS A 72 12.27 -6.18 -25.46
C LYS A 72 12.08 -5.71 -24.02
N ILE A 73 12.83 -4.69 -23.60
CA ILE A 73 12.83 -4.15 -22.23
C ILE A 73 12.34 -2.70 -22.24
N ILE A 74 11.51 -2.37 -21.25
CA ILE A 74 11.08 -1.00 -20.97
C ILE A 74 11.67 -0.58 -19.63
N LEU A 75 12.48 0.48 -19.63
CA LEU A 75 13.06 1.07 -18.43
C LEU A 75 12.07 2.09 -17.87
N ILE A 76 11.62 1.85 -16.64
CA ILE A 76 10.64 2.67 -15.93
C ILE A 76 11.32 3.31 -14.72
N SER A 77 11.12 4.61 -14.54
CA SER A 77 11.53 5.31 -13.32
C SER A 77 10.52 5.08 -12.21
N GLY A 78 10.95 4.41 -11.13
CA GLY A 78 10.15 4.16 -9.94
C GLY A 78 9.90 2.67 -9.64
N ALA A 79 9.00 2.41 -8.69
CA ALA A 79 8.72 1.06 -8.20
C ALA A 79 7.46 0.47 -8.84
N VAL A 80 7.58 -0.77 -9.34
CA VAL A 80 6.46 -1.54 -9.88
C VAL A 80 5.90 -2.48 -8.80
N PRO A 81 4.57 -2.57 -8.62
CA PRO A 81 3.98 -3.41 -7.59
C PRO A 81 4.09 -4.89 -7.98
N GLY A 82 4.81 -5.67 -7.17
CA GLY A 82 4.96 -7.11 -7.41
C GLY A 82 6.29 -7.65 -6.90
N SER A 83 6.50 -8.95 -7.03
CA SER A 83 7.82 -9.57 -6.95
C SER A 83 8.46 -9.59 -8.33
N ASN A 84 9.77 -9.80 -8.39
CA ASN A 84 10.45 -9.97 -9.67
C ASN A 84 9.83 -11.17 -10.42
N GLY A 85 9.59 -11.00 -11.72
CA GLY A 85 8.92 -12.02 -12.55
C GLY A 85 7.39 -12.06 -12.44
N SER A 86 6.75 -11.18 -11.65
CA SER A 86 5.28 -11.11 -11.61
C SER A 86 4.70 -10.50 -12.89
N TYR A 87 3.53 -10.97 -13.30
CA TYR A 87 2.78 -10.37 -14.40
C TYR A 87 2.34 -8.93 -14.07
N VAL A 88 2.55 -8.01 -15.01
CA VAL A 88 2.20 -6.60 -14.88
C VAL A 88 1.43 -6.12 -16.11
N VAL A 89 0.50 -5.18 -15.89
CA VAL A 89 -0.29 -4.59 -16.97
C VAL A 89 0.09 -3.12 -17.11
N VAL A 90 0.69 -2.78 -18.24
CA VAL A 90 1.07 -1.39 -18.58
C VAL A 90 -0.06 -0.77 -19.39
N ARG A 91 -0.51 0.43 -19.00
CA ARG A 91 -1.57 1.18 -19.68
C ARG A 91 -1.19 2.66 -19.79
N PRO A 92 -1.69 3.38 -20.80
CA PRO A 92 -1.55 4.83 -20.87
C PRO A 92 -2.10 5.50 -19.60
N ALA A 93 -1.41 6.52 -19.11
CA ALA A 93 -1.85 7.28 -17.94
C ALA A 93 -3.11 8.08 -18.24
N LEU A 94 -4.11 7.98 -17.36
CA LEU A 94 -5.35 8.78 -17.43
C LEU A 94 -5.16 10.17 -16.82
N LYS A 95 -4.51 10.24 -15.64
CA LYS A 95 -4.26 11.48 -14.91
C LYS A 95 -2.91 12.08 -15.32
N LYS A 96 -2.75 12.33 -16.62
CA LYS A 96 -1.55 13.02 -17.09
C LYS A 96 -1.56 14.43 -16.49
N PRO A 97 -0.47 14.89 -15.86
CA PRO A 97 -0.33 16.33 -15.67
C PRO A 97 -0.46 16.98 -17.04
N ALA A 98 -1.24 18.06 -17.13
CA ALA A 98 -1.27 18.89 -18.33
C ALA A 98 0.18 19.17 -18.70
N ALA A 99 0.54 18.96 -19.97
CA ALA A 99 1.92 19.13 -20.42
C ALA A 99 2.37 20.54 -20.03
N ALA A 100 3.12 20.65 -18.94
CA ALA A 100 3.84 21.85 -18.62
C ALA A 100 4.88 21.97 -19.71
N GLU A 101 4.60 22.85 -20.68
CA GLU A 101 5.55 23.52 -21.56
C GLU A 101 6.78 22.66 -21.82
N ALA A 102 6.72 21.80 -22.85
CA ALA A 102 7.93 21.31 -23.48
C ALA A 102 8.70 22.54 -23.97
N SER A 103 9.61 23.03 -23.13
CA SER A 103 10.46 24.17 -23.35
C SER A 103 11.19 24.03 -24.68
N LYS A 104 11.20 25.13 -25.44
CA LYS A 104 12.30 25.63 -26.27
C LYS A 104 13.50 24.69 -26.45
#